data_AF-A0A2K2VYN7-F1
#
_entry.id   AF-A0A2K2VYN7-F1
#
_cell.length_a   1.000
_cell.length_b   1.000
_cell.length_c   1.000
_cell.angle_alpha   90.00
_cell.angle_beta   90.00
_cell.angle_gamma   90.00
#
_symmetry.space_group_name_H-M   'P 1'
#
loop_
_entity.id
_entity.type
_entity.pdbx_description
1 polymer ?
#
loop_
_entity_poly.entity_id
_entity_poly.type
_entity_poly.pdbx_seq_one_letter_code
_entity_poly.pdbx_strand_id
1 'polypeptide(L)'
;MANIRLRYPVYTLDQTPLLPAGTILSEKSLHSLVRANERRPYKLRTLFSHGTIKKDVLHFIRQPPYRIIFADNKQNTKLLNLLDRVLVVSPILESLDYFRQYDFYTYRHILIVLALTTLICQDLVVDYQELMQEIAAGAMHDIGKICVPMQILKKNSPLTQTERAILEHHAAAGFVLLCYYHQDSQHLAAIIARDHHERKDGSGYPLGILLNDPMVEIVAVCDVYDALISPRPYRQTSYDNRTALEEITVMAEEGL
;
A
#
# COMPACT_ATOMS: atom_id res chain seq x y z
N MET A 1 3.12 -18.83 -11.37
CA MET A 1 2.50 -18.20 -10.18
C MET A 1 2.52 -19.20 -9.04
N ALA A 2 3.14 -18.87 -7.90
CA ALA A 2 2.95 -19.64 -6.69
C ALA A 2 1.52 -19.39 -6.17
N ASN A 3 0.81 -20.46 -5.88
CA ASN A 3 -0.62 -20.44 -5.58
C ASN A 3 -0.86 -20.05 -4.11
N ILE A 4 -1.17 -18.78 -3.84
CA ILE A 4 -1.54 -18.32 -2.48
C ILE A 4 -2.83 -19.00 -2.06
N ARG A 5 -2.83 -19.65 -0.89
CA ARG A 5 -4.06 -20.12 -0.24
C ARG A 5 -4.53 -19.09 0.77
N LEU A 6 -5.72 -18.52 0.57
CA LEU A 6 -6.30 -17.54 1.48
C LEU A 6 -6.53 -18.19 2.86
N ARG A 7 -5.91 -17.66 3.90
CA ARG A 7 -6.13 -18.12 5.29
C ARG A 7 -7.46 -17.61 5.86
N TYR A 8 -7.86 -16.42 5.44
CA TYR A 8 -9.08 -15.74 5.86
C TYR A 8 -9.92 -15.38 4.62
N PRO A 9 -11.25 -15.21 4.78
CA PRO A 9 -12.09 -14.70 3.71
C PRO A 9 -11.78 -13.25 3.36
N VAL A 10 -12.01 -12.86 2.11
CA VAL A 10 -11.86 -11.49 1.62
C VAL A 10 -13.24 -10.89 1.34
N TYR A 11 -13.46 -9.68 1.86
CA TYR A 11 -14.69 -8.91 1.69
C TYR A 11 -14.36 -7.50 1.20
N THR A 12 -15.27 -6.91 0.44
CA THR A 12 -15.26 -5.47 0.17
C THR A 12 -15.57 -4.67 1.44
N LEU A 13 -15.38 -3.35 1.37
CA LEU A 13 -15.65 -2.45 2.49
C LEU A 13 -17.12 -2.52 2.95
N ASP A 14 -18.07 -2.67 2.01
CA ASP A 14 -19.51 -2.85 2.28
C ASP A 14 -19.89 -4.28 2.70
N GLN A 15 -18.91 -5.11 3.08
CA GLN A 15 -19.06 -6.49 3.54
C GLN A 15 -19.58 -7.47 2.47
N THR A 16 -19.48 -7.13 1.19
CA THR A 16 -19.76 -8.09 0.10
C THR A 16 -18.67 -9.16 0.08
N PRO A 17 -19.00 -10.47 0.19
CA PRO A 17 -18.01 -11.53 0.09
C PRO A 17 -17.43 -11.63 -1.31
N LEU A 18 -16.10 -11.66 -1.42
CA LEU A 18 -15.39 -11.87 -2.68
C LEU A 18 -14.91 -13.31 -2.82
N LEU A 19 -14.08 -13.76 -1.88
CA LEU A 19 -13.52 -15.13 -1.88
C LEU A 19 -13.51 -15.69 -0.45
N PRO A 20 -13.96 -16.94 -0.24
CA PRO A 20 -13.91 -17.57 1.08
C PRO A 20 -12.48 -17.99 1.47
N ALA A 21 -12.26 -18.18 2.77
CA ALA A 21 -11.05 -18.83 3.27
C ALA A 21 -10.85 -20.21 2.62
N GLY A 22 -9.59 -20.59 2.45
CA GLY A 22 -9.19 -21.83 1.80
C GLY A 22 -9.13 -21.76 0.27
N THR A 23 -9.64 -20.69 -0.35
CA THR A 23 -9.52 -20.47 -1.79
C THR A 23 -8.04 -20.39 -2.20
N ILE A 24 -7.70 -21.10 -3.28
CA ILE A 24 -6.39 -21.00 -3.92
C ILE A 24 -6.47 -19.94 -5.00
N LEU A 25 -5.65 -18.89 -4.90
CA LEU A 25 -5.52 -17.82 -5.88
C LEU A 25 -4.79 -18.34 -7.12
N SER A 26 -5.57 -18.95 -8.01
CA SER A 26 -5.18 -19.43 -9.34
C SER A 26 -5.72 -18.50 -10.43
N GLU A 27 -5.20 -18.63 -11.64
CA GLU A 27 -5.74 -17.93 -12.82
C GLU A 27 -7.25 -18.13 -12.96
N LYS A 28 -7.75 -19.37 -12.74
CA LYS A 28 -9.18 -19.69 -12.79
C LYS A 28 -10.01 -18.94 -11.75
N SER A 29 -9.55 -18.89 -10.50
CA SER A 29 -10.29 -18.19 -9.43
C SER A 29 -10.27 -16.68 -9.63
N LEU A 30 -9.14 -16.11 -10.09
CA LEU A 30 -9.01 -14.68 -10.36
C LEU A 30 -9.84 -14.26 -11.56
N HIS A 31 -9.84 -15.06 -12.64
CA HIS A 31 -10.70 -14.83 -13.79
C HIS A 31 -12.19 -14.87 -13.39
N SER A 32 -12.58 -15.82 -12.53
CA SER A 32 -13.96 -15.89 -12.02
C SER A 32 -14.33 -14.67 -11.17
N LEU A 33 -13.40 -14.19 -10.34
CA LEU A 33 -13.55 -12.98 -9.52
C LEU A 33 -13.73 -11.72 -10.38
N VAL A 34 -12.84 -11.52 -11.36
CA VAL A 34 -12.89 -10.37 -12.28
C VAL A 34 -14.19 -10.38 -13.08
N ARG A 35 -14.56 -11.54 -13.65
CA ARG A 35 -15.78 -11.70 -14.44
C ARG A 35 -17.06 -11.43 -13.65
N ALA A 36 -17.07 -11.74 -12.35
CA ALA A 36 -18.20 -11.41 -11.48
C ALA A 36 -18.41 -9.90 -11.33
N ASN A 37 -17.40 -9.08 -11.64
CA ASN A 37 -17.44 -7.62 -11.48
C ASN A 37 -17.42 -6.82 -12.79
N GLU A 38 -17.13 -7.44 -13.95
CA GLU A 38 -17.00 -6.79 -15.28
C GLU A 38 -18.13 -5.80 -15.64
N ARG A 39 -19.34 -6.01 -15.08
CA ARG A 39 -20.52 -5.17 -15.39
C ARG A 39 -20.72 -4.01 -14.41
N ARG A 40 -19.85 -3.82 -13.43
CA ARG A 40 -19.95 -2.76 -12.42
C ARG A 40 -18.98 -1.63 -12.73
N PRO A 41 -19.41 -0.55 -13.40
CA PRO A 41 -18.52 0.57 -13.67
C PRO A 41 -18.21 1.34 -12.38
N TYR A 42 -16.93 1.56 -12.10
CA TYR A 42 -16.50 2.46 -11.03
C TYR A 42 -16.18 3.84 -11.60
N LYS A 43 -16.55 4.89 -10.86
CA LYS A 43 -16.20 6.25 -11.23
C LYS A 43 -14.72 6.47 -10.94
N LEU A 44 -13.95 6.83 -11.97
CA LEU A 44 -12.61 7.34 -11.80
C LEU A 44 -12.68 8.79 -11.34
N ARG A 45 -11.88 9.13 -10.33
CA ARG A 45 -11.71 10.51 -9.84
C ARG A 45 -10.24 10.76 -9.59
N THR A 46 -9.82 12.02 -9.69
CA THR A 46 -8.47 12.38 -9.27
C THR A 46 -8.36 12.27 -7.75
N LEU A 47 -7.25 11.71 -7.27
CA LEU A 47 -7.00 11.50 -5.85
C LEU A 47 -7.18 12.79 -5.04
N PHE A 48 -6.64 13.91 -5.52
CA PHE A 48 -6.69 15.19 -4.84
C PHE A 48 -8.04 15.92 -4.91
N SER A 49 -8.97 15.48 -5.78
CA SER A 49 -10.34 15.96 -5.75
C SER A 49 -11.19 15.32 -4.65
N HIS A 50 -10.68 14.27 -4.00
CA HIS A 50 -11.43 13.50 -3.01
C HIS A 50 -11.18 14.00 -1.58
N GLY A 51 -12.25 14.42 -0.91
CA GLY A 51 -12.24 14.82 0.49
C GLY A 51 -11.20 15.89 0.81
N THR A 52 -10.29 15.59 1.74
CA THR A 52 -9.18 16.50 2.11
C THR A 52 -7.81 15.93 1.80
N ILE A 53 -7.71 14.90 0.94
CA ILE A 53 -6.45 14.18 0.70
C ILE A 53 -5.32 15.15 0.33
N LYS A 54 -5.56 16.10 -0.57
CA LYS A 54 -4.57 17.12 -0.96
C LYS A 54 -4.07 17.93 0.24
N LYS A 55 -4.99 18.38 1.10
CA LYS A 55 -4.66 19.16 2.31
C LYS A 55 -3.88 18.31 3.30
N ASP A 56 -4.25 17.05 3.46
CA ASP A 56 -3.65 16.13 4.42
C ASP A 56 -2.23 15.74 3.97
N VAL A 57 -2.03 15.40 2.68
CA VAL A 57 -0.69 15.18 2.10
C VAL A 57 0.19 16.42 2.34
N LEU A 58 -0.30 17.60 1.97
CA LEU A 58 0.45 18.86 2.15
C LEU A 58 0.79 19.12 3.62
N HIS A 59 -0.13 18.80 4.53
CA HIS A 59 0.10 18.92 5.95
C HIS A 59 1.18 17.94 6.42
N PHE A 60 1.05 16.65 6.11
CA PHE A 60 1.96 15.61 6.60
C PHE A 60 3.39 15.81 6.11
N ILE A 61 3.61 16.09 4.82
CA ILE A 61 4.95 16.28 4.27
C ILE A 61 5.68 17.51 4.86
N ARG A 62 4.93 18.46 5.46
CA ARG A 62 5.46 19.68 6.10
C ARG A 62 5.69 19.53 7.60
N GLN A 63 5.31 18.41 8.21
CA GLN A 63 5.57 18.15 9.63
C GLN A 63 6.85 17.31 9.82
N PRO A 64 7.54 17.41 10.97
CA PRO A 64 8.51 16.39 11.37
C PRO A 64 7.86 14.99 11.40
N PRO A 65 8.60 13.93 11.05
CA PRO A 65 9.99 13.93 10.54
C PRO A 65 10.13 14.27 9.04
N TYR A 66 9.03 14.34 8.30
CA TYR A 66 9.01 14.43 6.83
C TYR A 66 9.48 15.77 6.25
N ARG A 67 9.33 16.87 6.99
CA ARG A 67 9.67 18.23 6.52
C ARG A 67 11.11 18.39 6.00
N ILE A 68 12.03 17.53 6.45
CA ILE A 68 13.43 17.53 6.02
C ILE A 68 13.57 16.86 4.66
N ILE A 69 12.82 15.79 4.41
CA ILE A 69 12.79 15.04 3.14
C ILE A 69 12.16 15.93 2.06
N PHE A 70 11.04 16.56 2.38
CA PHE A 70 10.27 17.42 1.49
C PHE A 70 10.64 18.91 1.67
N ALA A 71 11.92 19.22 1.83
CA ALA A 71 12.38 20.61 2.03
C ALA A 71 12.43 21.42 0.72
N ASP A 72 12.62 20.76 -0.43
CA ASP A 72 12.69 21.41 -1.73
C ASP A 72 11.29 21.76 -2.27
N ASN A 73 10.98 23.07 -2.31
CA ASN A 73 9.70 23.57 -2.80
C ASN A 73 9.43 23.27 -4.28
N LYS A 74 10.47 23.25 -5.13
CA LYS A 74 10.34 22.94 -6.56
C LYS A 74 10.01 21.47 -6.75
N GLN A 75 10.68 20.58 -6.01
CA GLN A 75 10.39 19.14 -6.01
C GLN A 75 8.98 18.86 -5.47
N ASN A 76 8.59 19.51 -4.37
CA ASN A 76 7.24 19.40 -3.82
C ASN A 76 6.15 19.86 -4.79
N THR A 77 6.39 20.94 -5.55
CA THR A 77 5.44 21.42 -6.55
C THR A 77 5.24 20.39 -7.66
N LYS A 78 6.32 19.75 -8.13
CA LYS A 78 6.24 18.66 -9.12
C LYS A 78 5.48 17.46 -8.56
N LEU A 79 5.83 17.01 -7.35
CA LEU A 79 5.16 15.92 -6.64
C LEU A 79 3.65 16.16 -6.53
N LEU A 80 3.24 17.34 -6.06
CA LEU A 80 1.82 17.66 -5.90
C LEU A 80 1.09 17.71 -7.24
N ASN A 81 1.74 18.16 -8.31
CA ASN A 81 1.16 18.16 -9.65
C ASN A 81 0.98 16.75 -10.23
N LEU A 82 1.88 15.81 -9.90
CA LEU A 82 1.73 14.41 -10.28
C LEU A 82 0.57 13.77 -9.51
N LEU A 83 0.54 13.94 -8.19
CA LEU A 83 -0.53 13.40 -7.35
C LEU A 83 -1.92 13.96 -7.69
N ASP A 84 -2.01 15.20 -8.17
CA ASP A 84 -3.27 15.81 -8.64
C ASP A 84 -3.86 15.11 -9.87
N ARG A 85 -3.03 14.37 -10.62
CA ARG A 85 -3.41 13.65 -11.85
C ARG A 85 -3.63 12.16 -11.63
N VAL A 86 -3.34 11.63 -10.44
CA VAL A 86 -3.55 10.22 -10.11
C VAL A 86 -5.04 9.91 -10.13
N LEU A 87 -5.46 9.01 -11.01
CA LEU A 87 -6.83 8.55 -11.10
C LEU A 87 -7.03 7.29 -10.26
N VAL A 88 -8.09 7.29 -9.46
CA VAL A 88 -8.42 6.20 -8.56
C VAL A 88 -9.92 5.88 -8.69
N VAL A 89 -10.26 4.59 -8.64
CA VAL A 89 -11.65 4.14 -8.66
C VAL A 89 -12.33 4.37 -7.30
N SER A 90 -13.63 4.70 -7.31
CA SER A 90 -14.34 5.13 -6.10
C SER A 90 -14.23 4.21 -4.88
N PRO A 91 -14.26 2.86 -4.98
CA PRO A 91 -14.15 2.00 -3.78
C PRO A 91 -12.81 2.14 -3.05
N ILE A 92 -11.74 2.47 -3.78
CA ILE A 92 -10.42 2.68 -3.20
C ILE A 92 -10.40 4.03 -2.46
N LEU A 93 -11.01 5.08 -3.02
CA LEU A 93 -11.17 6.36 -2.33
C LEU A 93 -12.03 6.23 -1.06
N GLU A 94 -13.10 5.45 -1.11
CA GLU A 94 -13.95 5.13 0.03
C GLU A 94 -13.18 4.38 1.14
N SER A 95 -12.23 3.51 0.76
CA SER A 95 -11.33 2.85 1.72
C SER A 95 -10.41 3.85 2.45
N LEU A 96 -9.95 4.91 1.77
CA LEU A 96 -9.18 5.98 2.41
C LEU A 96 -10.03 6.76 3.40
N ASP A 97 -11.31 7.03 3.10
CA ASP A 97 -12.23 7.66 4.04
C ASP A 97 -12.46 6.77 5.28
N TYR A 98 -12.61 5.46 5.07
CA TYR A 98 -12.73 4.49 6.16
C TYR A 98 -11.50 4.53 7.07
N PHE A 99 -10.29 4.40 6.52
CA PHE A 99 -9.06 4.46 7.34
C PHE A 99 -8.95 5.81 8.03
N ARG A 100 -9.23 6.92 7.33
CA ARG A 100 -9.17 8.25 7.95
C ARG A 100 -10.06 8.36 9.19
N GLN A 101 -11.25 7.77 9.16
CA GLN A 101 -12.20 7.82 10.26
C GLN A 101 -11.86 6.85 11.39
N TYR A 102 -11.43 5.62 11.08
CA TYR A 102 -11.33 4.55 12.06
C TYR A 102 -9.90 4.16 12.45
N ASP A 103 -8.95 4.28 11.51
CA ASP A 103 -7.52 3.99 11.65
C ASP A 103 -6.64 5.05 10.96
N PHE A 104 -6.55 6.21 11.62
CA PHE A 104 -5.82 7.36 11.08
C PHE A 104 -4.33 7.06 10.85
N TYR A 105 -3.75 6.10 11.57
CA TYR A 105 -2.36 5.69 11.36
C TYR A 105 -2.19 5.11 9.95
N THR A 106 -3.03 4.14 9.56
CA THR A 106 -2.99 3.55 8.22
C THR A 106 -3.30 4.59 7.14
N TYR A 107 -4.27 5.48 7.35
CA TYR A 107 -4.55 6.57 6.41
C TYR A 107 -3.33 7.48 6.17
N ARG A 108 -2.71 7.97 7.24
CA ARG A 108 -1.50 8.81 7.16
C ARG A 108 -0.36 8.06 6.49
N HIS A 109 -0.15 6.80 6.87
CA HIS A 109 0.90 5.94 6.34
C HIS A 109 0.78 5.77 4.82
N ILE A 110 -0.41 5.40 4.32
CA ILE A 110 -0.67 5.26 2.88
C ILE A 110 -0.32 6.54 2.12
N LEU A 111 -0.74 7.70 2.65
CA LEU A 111 -0.48 8.99 2.00
C LEU A 111 1.00 9.39 2.02
N ILE A 112 1.74 9.03 3.07
CA ILE A 112 3.18 9.28 3.14
C ILE A 112 3.94 8.33 2.21
N VAL A 113 3.63 7.04 2.21
CA VAL A 113 4.27 6.05 1.31
C VAL A 113 4.04 6.46 -0.15
N LEU A 114 2.83 6.91 -0.49
CA LEU A 114 2.53 7.48 -1.81
C LEU A 114 3.42 8.69 -2.14
N ALA A 115 3.58 9.64 -1.22
CA ALA A 115 4.42 10.82 -1.43
C ALA A 115 5.90 10.46 -1.60
N LEU A 116 6.43 9.53 -0.78
CA LEU A 116 7.80 9.03 -0.88
C LEU A 116 8.03 8.28 -2.20
N THR A 117 7.12 7.38 -2.56
CA THR A 117 7.16 6.64 -3.83
C THR A 117 7.18 7.61 -5.01
N THR A 118 6.30 8.62 -4.98
CA THR A 118 6.24 9.66 -6.02
C THR A 118 7.53 10.49 -6.10
N LEU A 119 8.20 10.70 -4.97
CA LEU A 119 9.47 11.40 -4.91
C LEU A 119 10.58 10.61 -5.60
N ILE A 120 10.65 9.30 -5.35
CA ILE A 120 11.66 8.40 -5.91
C ILE A 120 11.40 8.15 -7.40
N CYS A 121 10.17 7.81 -7.78
CA CYS A 121 9.83 7.51 -9.18
C CYS A 121 10.06 8.72 -10.10
N GLN A 122 9.93 9.96 -9.61
CA GLN A 122 10.22 11.17 -10.37
C GLN A 122 11.65 11.23 -10.92
N ASP A 123 12.60 10.62 -10.22
CA ASP A 123 14.02 10.66 -10.60
C ASP A 123 14.45 9.38 -11.34
N LEU A 124 13.69 8.29 -11.25
CA LEU A 124 14.03 6.99 -11.83
C LEU A 124 13.25 6.65 -13.10
N VAL A 125 12.01 7.12 -13.23
CA VAL A 125 11.08 6.72 -14.31
C VAL A 125 11.01 7.82 -15.36
N VAL A 126 11.42 7.50 -16.58
CA VAL A 126 11.51 8.48 -17.67
C VAL A 126 10.20 8.63 -18.41
N ASP A 127 9.45 7.53 -18.59
CA ASP A 127 8.17 7.57 -19.29
C ASP A 127 7.05 8.11 -18.37
N TYR A 128 6.32 9.11 -18.87
CA TYR A 128 5.30 9.79 -18.09
C TYR A 128 4.06 8.92 -17.82
N GLN A 129 3.68 8.05 -18.77
CA GLN A 129 2.50 7.20 -18.60
C GLN A 129 2.79 6.09 -17.60
N GLU A 130 3.96 5.47 -17.70
CA GLU A 130 4.48 4.48 -16.75
C GLU A 130 4.56 5.09 -15.34
N LEU A 131 5.19 6.26 -15.20
CA LEU A 131 5.28 6.99 -13.93
C LEU A 131 3.91 7.20 -13.28
N MET A 132 2.90 7.60 -14.05
CA MET A 132 1.56 7.83 -13.52
C MET A 132 0.87 6.53 -13.06
N GLN A 133 1.10 5.42 -13.76
CA GLN A 133 0.58 4.10 -13.36
C GLN A 133 1.24 3.60 -12.08
N GLU A 134 2.57 3.74 -11.98
CA GLU A 134 3.35 3.38 -10.79
C GLU A 134 2.92 4.18 -9.56
N ILE A 135 2.81 5.50 -9.68
CA ILE A 135 2.35 6.36 -8.58
C ILE A 135 0.96 5.95 -8.12
N ALA A 136 0.03 5.71 -9.06
CA ALA A 136 -1.32 5.27 -8.72
C ALA A 136 -1.30 3.94 -7.95
N ALA A 137 -0.44 3.02 -8.35
CA ALA A 137 -0.32 1.71 -7.73
C ALA A 137 0.22 1.78 -6.28
N GLY A 138 1.19 2.65 -5.99
CA GLY A 138 1.74 2.84 -4.64
C GLY A 138 0.71 3.30 -3.60
N ALA A 139 -0.32 4.05 -4.02
CA ALA A 139 -1.40 4.52 -3.13
C ALA A 139 -2.26 3.40 -2.52
N MET A 140 -2.12 2.18 -3.01
CA MET A 140 -3.08 1.10 -2.80
C MET A 140 -2.49 -0.12 -2.10
N HIS A 141 -1.18 -0.11 -1.79
CA HIS A 141 -0.45 -1.27 -1.26
C HIS A 141 -1.13 -1.89 -0.02
N ASP A 142 -1.70 -1.03 0.83
CA ASP A 142 -2.24 -1.40 2.13
C ASP A 142 -3.77 -1.57 2.16
N ILE A 143 -4.47 -1.48 1.01
CA ILE A 143 -5.95 -1.52 0.97
C ILE A 143 -6.53 -2.78 1.62
N GLY A 144 -5.80 -3.90 1.59
CA GLY A 144 -6.23 -5.14 2.22
C GLY A 144 -6.42 -5.07 3.73
N LYS A 145 -5.92 -4.00 4.40
CA LYS A 145 -6.17 -3.77 5.83
C LYS A 145 -7.66 -3.57 6.15
N ILE A 146 -8.54 -3.32 5.17
CA ILE A 146 -9.99 -3.34 5.40
C ILE A 146 -10.50 -4.72 5.86
N CYS A 147 -9.77 -5.80 5.54
CA CYS A 147 -10.09 -7.15 5.98
C CYS A 147 -9.44 -7.52 7.33
N VAL A 148 -8.67 -6.61 7.94
CA VAL A 148 -8.02 -6.83 9.24
C VAL A 148 -8.92 -6.25 10.34
N PRO A 149 -9.25 -7.01 11.39
CA PRO A 149 -10.02 -6.51 12.52
C PRO A 149 -9.38 -5.26 13.14
N MET A 150 -10.20 -4.23 13.40
CA MET A 150 -9.75 -2.96 13.96
C MET A 150 -9.02 -3.12 15.31
N GLN A 151 -9.42 -4.13 16.11
CA GLN A 151 -8.75 -4.49 17.36
C GLN A 151 -7.31 -4.97 17.16
N ILE A 152 -6.94 -5.49 15.98
CA ILE A 152 -5.57 -5.88 15.64
C ILE A 152 -4.80 -4.67 15.11
N LEU A 153 -5.41 -3.86 14.23
CA LEU A 153 -4.78 -2.65 13.67
C LEU A 153 -4.42 -1.62 14.76
N LYS A 154 -5.26 -1.47 15.78
CA LYS A 154 -5.16 -0.42 16.81
C LYS A 154 -4.70 -0.91 18.17
N LYS A 155 -4.28 -2.17 18.29
CA LYS A 155 -3.82 -2.66 19.60
C LYS A 155 -2.55 -1.85 19.99
N ASN A 156 -2.17 -1.88 21.27
CA ASN A 156 -0.98 -1.17 21.78
C ASN A 156 0.03 -2.09 22.52
N SER A 157 -0.25 -3.40 22.60
CA SER A 157 0.70 -4.46 22.99
C SER A 157 1.15 -5.38 21.82
N PRO A 158 2.35 -6.00 21.88
CA PRO A 158 2.85 -6.87 20.81
C PRO A 158 1.80 -7.85 20.25
N LEU A 159 1.79 -8.01 18.93
CA LEU A 159 0.91 -8.96 18.27
C LEU A 159 1.34 -10.39 18.63
N THR A 160 0.37 -11.23 18.97
CA THR A 160 0.55 -12.68 19.02
C THR A 160 0.81 -13.23 17.62
N GLN A 161 1.34 -14.44 17.53
CA GLN A 161 1.57 -15.10 16.23
C GLN A 161 0.30 -15.19 15.38
N THR A 162 -0.86 -15.48 16.00
CA THR A 162 -2.15 -15.54 15.31
C THR A 162 -2.59 -14.17 14.80
N GLU A 163 -2.46 -13.11 15.61
CA GLU A 163 -2.81 -11.75 15.18
C GLU A 163 -1.86 -11.25 14.09
N ARG A 164 -0.57 -11.60 14.17
CA ARG A 164 0.40 -11.33 13.12
C ARG A 164 -0.01 -12.00 11.81
N ALA A 165 -0.40 -13.26 11.84
CA ALA A 165 -0.88 -13.96 10.64
C ALA A 165 -2.16 -13.36 10.06
N ILE A 166 -3.05 -12.80 10.89
CA ILE A 166 -4.24 -12.05 10.42
C ILE A 166 -3.80 -10.73 9.78
N LEU A 167 -2.86 -10.01 10.38
CA LEU A 167 -2.35 -8.77 9.81
C LEU A 167 -1.67 -9.03 8.46
N GLU A 168 -0.75 -9.99 8.36
CA GLU A 168 -0.02 -10.34 7.14
C GLU A 168 -0.95 -10.75 5.98
N HIS A 169 -2.16 -11.22 6.29
CA HIS A 169 -3.18 -11.54 5.29
C HIS A 169 -3.59 -10.33 4.43
N HIS A 170 -3.38 -9.09 4.90
CA HIS A 170 -3.74 -7.89 4.15
C HIS A 170 -3.09 -7.85 2.76
N ALA A 171 -1.88 -8.39 2.58
CA ALA A 171 -1.22 -8.41 1.27
C ALA A 171 -2.02 -9.24 0.25
N ALA A 172 -2.41 -10.45 0.65
CA ALA A 172 -3.24 -11.33 -0.18
C ALA A 172 -4.67 -10.77 -0.38
N ALA A 173 -5.26 -10.18 0.66
CA ALA A 173 -6.57 -9.55 0.56
C ALA A 173 -6.55 -8.31 -0.37
N GLY A 174 -5.50 -7.49 -0.30
CA GLY A 174 -5.27 -6.33 -1.14
C GLY A 174 -5.15 -6.71 -2.60
N PHE A 175 -4.40 -7.78 -2.91
CA PHE A 175 -4.34 -8.34 -4.27
C PHE A 175 -5.73 -8.73 -4.80
N VAL A 176 -6.53 -9.44 -4.00
CA VAL A 176 -7.90 -9.84 -4.39
C VAL A 176 -8.79 -8.62 -4.63
N LEU A 177 -8.78 -7.65 -3.70
CA LEU A 177 -9.59 -6.43 -3.80
C LEU A 177 -9.24 -5.60 -5.02
N LEU A 178 -7.95 -5.43 -5.31
CA LEU A 178 -7.51 -4.61 -6.44
C LEU A 178 -7.75 -5.32 -7.77
N CYS A 179 -7.54 -6.65 -7.85
CA CYS A 179 -7.98 -7.43 -9.01
C CYS A 179 -9.47 -7.22 -9.28
N TYR A 180 -10.29 -7.26 -8.22
CA TYR A 180 -11.73 -7.08 -8.32
C TYR A 180 -12.11 -5.66 -8.76
N TYR A 181 -11.59 -4.62 -8.11
CA TYR A 181 -11.95 -3.22 -8.40
C TYR A 181 -11.42 -2.71 -9.74
N HIS A 182 -10.22 -3.12 -10.15
CA HIS A 182 -9.67 -2.78 -11.46
C HIS A 182 -10.17 -3.70 -12.58
N GLN A 183 -10.86 -4.79 -12.24
CA GLN A 183 -11.31 -5.80 -13.20
C GLN A 183 -10.15 -6.36 -14.03
N ASP A 184 -8.98 -6.47 -13.42
CA ASP A 184 -7.75 -6.95 -14.06
C ASP A 184 -6.88 -7.69 -13.05
N SER A 185 -6.66 -8.98 -13.31
CA SER A 185 -5.85 -9.86 -12.45
C SER A 185 -4.34 -9.60 -12.51
N GLN A 186 -3.89 -8.82 -13.49
CA GLN A 186 -2.49 -8.44 -13.69
C GLN A 186 -2.24 -6.96 -13.39
N HIS A 187 -3.22 -6.27 -12.80
CA HIS A 187 -3.10 -4.85 -12.52
C HIS A 187 -1.91 -4.59 -11.57
N LEU A 188 -1.04 -3.63 -11.92
CA LEU A 188 0.18 -3.33 -11.17
C LEU A 188 -0.08 -3.06 -9.68
N ALA A 189 -1.12 -2.28 -9.36
CA ALA A 189 -1.52 -2.01 -7.97
C ALA A 189 -1.82 -3.29 -7.18
N ALA A 190 -2.44 -4.28 -7.81
CA ALA A 190 -2.72 -5.56 -7.17
C ALA A 190 -1.42 -6.29 -6.87
N ILE A 191 -0.49 -6.35 -7.83
CA ILE A 191 0.83 -6.98 -7.67
C ILE A 191 1.61 -6.31 -6.54
N ILE A 192 1.68 -4.97 -6.51
CA ILE A 192 2.34 -4.24 -5.42
C ILE A 192 1.70 -4.54 -4.06
N ALA A 193 0.36 -4.50 -3.96
CA ALA A 193 -0.31 -4.85 -2.71
C ALA A 193 -0.01 -6.29 -2.26
N ARG A 194 0.16 -7.22 -3.20
CA ARG A 194 0.58 -8.59 -2.91
C ARG A 194 2.02 -8.65 -2.42
N ASP A 195 2.93 -7.96 -3.08
CA ASP A 195 4.36 -8.28 -3.01
C ASP A 195 5.21 -7.26 -2.22
N HIS A 196 4.65 -6.14 -1.75
CA HIS A 196 5.41 -5.11 -1.01
C HIS A 196 6.05 -5.58 0.31
N HIS A 197 5.71 -6.78 0.77
CA HIS A 197 6.33 -7.45 1.92
C HIS A 197 7.22 -8.64 1.54
N GLU A 198 7.41 -8.91 0.25
CA GLU A 198 8.46 -9.80 -0.23
C GLU A 198 9.84 -9.17 0.02
N ARG A 199 10.88 -10.01 0.01
CA ARG A 199 12.26 -9.64 0.38
C ARG A 199 13.22 -10.22 -0.64
N LYS A 200 14.41 -9.64 -0.78
CA LYS A 200 15.38 -10.09 -1.81
C LYS A 200 15.91 -11.50 -1.54
N ASP A 201 15.94 -11.92 -0.28
CA ASP A 201 16.34 -13.26 0.15
C ASP A 201 15.19 -14.30 0.12
N GLY A 202 13.96 -13.88 -0.17
CA GLY A 202 12.78 -14.74 -0.19
C GLY A 202 12.17 -15.05 1.18
N SER A 203 12.62 -14.38 2.26
CA SER A 203 12.07 -14.52 3.61
C SER A 203 10.73 -13.81 3.82
N GLY A 204 10.29 -13.03 2.83
CA GLY A 204 9.07 -12.24 2.86
C GLY A 204 7.77 -13.04 2.73
N TYR A 205 6.66 -12.31 2.57
CA TYR A 205 5.31 -12.87 2.46
C TYR A 205 4.47 -12.05 1.46
N PRO A 206 3.38 -12.62 0.91
CA PRO A 206 2.73 -13.90 1.21
C PRO A 206 3.23 -15.11 0.41
N LEU A 207 4.08 -14.92 -0.60
CA LEU A 207 4.58 -15.96 -1.48
C LEU A 207 5.91 -16.54 -1.00
N GLY A 208 6.76 -15.74 -0.35
CA GLY A 208 8.11 -16.15 0.04
C GLY A 208 9.00 -16.34 -1.20
N ILE A 209 9.00 -15.34 -2.07
CA ILE A 209 9.73 -15.33 -3.34
C ILE A 209 10.84 -14.31 -3.31
N LEU A 210 11.86 -14.52 -4.14
CA LEU A 210 12.90 -13.51 -4.36
C LEU A 210 12.25 -12.29 -5.02
N LEU A 211 12.28 -11.15 -4.31
CA LEU A 211 11.82 -9.87 -4.84
C LEU A 211 12.78 -9.39 -5.94
N ASN A 212 12.25 -9.12 -7.13
CA ASN A 212 13.02 -8.63 -8.28
C ASN A 212 12.30 -7.56 -9.12
N ASP A 213 11.13 -7.09 -8.65
CA ASP A 213 10.36 -6.05 -9.33
C ASP A 213 10.78 -4.68 -8.75
N PRO A 214 11.36 -3.78 -9.56
CA PRO A 214 11.86 -2.50 -9.08
C PRO A 214 10.79 -1.63 -8.43
N MET A 215 9.56 -1.66 -8.93
CA MET A 215 8.49 -0.83 -8.41
C MET A 215 8.00 -1.37 -7.05
N VAL A 216 7.91 -2.68 -6.91
CA VAL A 216 7.63 -3.31 -5.61
C VAL A 216 8.74 -3.00 -4.60
N GLU A 217 10.01 -3.01 -5.01
CA GLU A 217 11.14 -2.61 -4.15
C GLU A 217 11.02 -1.16 -3.66
N ILE A 218 10.69 -0.23 -4.56
CA ILE A 218 10.50 1.19 -4.18
C ILE A 218 9.41 1.32 -3.11
N VAL A 219 8.26 0.66 -3.30
CA VAL A 219 7.16 0.71 -2.34
C VAL A 219 7.52 0.04 -1.02
N ALA A 220 8.21 -1.11 -1.06
CA ALA A 220 8.67 -1.82 0.12
C ALA A 220 9.63 -0.97 0.97
N VAL A 221 10.59 -0.30 0.31
CA VAL A 221 11.51 0.63 0.97
C VAL A 221 10.76 1.82 1.56
N CYS A 222 9.80 2.42 0.84
CA CYS A 222 9.00 3.52 1.36
C CYS A 222 8.13 3.11 2.56
N ASP A 223 7.52 1.93 2.52
CA ASP A 223 6.73 1.35 3.61
C ASP A 223 7.59 1.17 4.87
N VAL A 224 8.75 0.49 4.73
CA VAL A 224 9.69 0.29 5.83
C VAL A 224 10.23 1.63 6.35
N TYR A 225 10.51 2.59 5.47
CA TYR A 225 11.01 3.89 5.89
C TYR A 225 9.98 4.67 6.72
N ASP A 226 8.73 4.83 6.24
CA ASP A 226 7.68 5.47 7.05
C ASP A 226 7.44 4.69 8.34
N ALA A 227 7.49 3.37 8.29
CA ALA A 227 7.39 2.50 9.45
C ALA A 227 8.46 2.80 10.52
N LEU A 228 9.68 3.14 10.13
CA LEU A 228 10.80 3.45 11.03
C LEU A 228 10.71 4.86 11.61
N ILE A 229 10.31 5.86 10.83
CA ILE A 229 10.33 7.27 11.27
C ILE A 229 9.00 7.75 11.88
N SER A 230 7.89 7.04 11.63
CA SER A 230 6.60 7.40 12.20
C SER A 230 6.40 6.86 13.63
N PRO A 231 5.70 7.61 14.50
CA PRO A 231 5.24 7.08 15.77
C PRO A 231 4.21 5.97 15.52
N ARG A 232 4.44 4.79 16.12
CA ARG A 232 3.54 3.64 16.00
C ARG A 232 2.76 3.46 17.30
N PRO A 233 1.53 2.90 17.24
CA PRO A 233 0.75 2.60 18.46
C PRO A 233 1.52 1.82 19.54
N TYR A 234 2.46 0.97 19.10
CA TYR A 234 3.27 0.08 19.96
C TYR A 234 4.73 0.51 20.17
N ARG A 235 5.22 1.48 19.39
CA ARG A 235 6.61 1.93 19.45
C ARG A 235 6.61 3.43 19.71
N GLN A 236 6.81 3.79 20.98
CA GLN A 236 6.78 5.17 21.43
C GLN A 236 7.92 6.01 20.85
N THR A 237 9.06 5.39 20.57
CA THR A 237 10.22 6.07 19.95
C THR A 237 10.33 5.69 18.48
N SER A 238 10.17 6.65 17.59
CA SER A 238 10.54 6.49 16.19
C SER A 238 12.02 6.74 15.99
N TYR A 239 12.59 6.17 14.93
CA TYR A 239 13.92 6.54 14.48
C TYR A 239 13.90 7.96 13.92
N ASP A 240 15.00 8.70 14.06
CA ASP A 240 15.22 9.88 13.24
C ASP A 240 15.52 9.46 11.78
N ASN A 241 15.47 10.43 10.86
CA ASN A 241 15.64 10.17 9.43
C ASN A 241 16.99 9.53 9.09
N ARG A 242 18.06 9.88 9.80
CA ARG A 242 19.40 9.34 9.54
C ARG A 242 19.45 7.89 10.01
N THR A 243 19.03 7.63 11.25
CA THR A 243 19.05 6.26 11.79
C THR A 243 18.18 5.33 10.95
N ALA A 244 17.01 5.78 10.48
CA ALA A 244 16.16 4.98 9.58
C ALA A 244 16.83 4.67 8.23
N LEU A 245 17.64 5.57 7.68
CA LEU A 245 18.41 5.30 6.46
C LEU A 245 19.57 4.32 6.71
N GLU A 246 20.23 4.43 7.86
CA GLU A 246 21.28 3.48 8.28
C GLU A 246 20.69 2.06 8.40
N GLU A 247 19.54 1.91 9.06
CA GLU A 247 18.84 0.62 9.19
C GLU A 247 18.44 0.02 7.83
N ILE A 248 17.87 0.82 6.91
CA ILE A 248 17.52 0.33 5.57
C ILE A 248 18.75 -0.06 4.76
N THR A 249 19.88 0.64 4.95
CA THR A 249 21.13 0.29 4.28
C THR A 249 21.66 -1.05 4.78
N VAL A 250 21.62 -1.29 6.10
CA VAL A 250 21.97 -2.59 6.69
C VAL A 250 21.06 -3.69 6.17
N MET A 251 19.74 -3.47 6.13
CA MET A 251 18.78 -4.42 5.56
C MET A 251 19.15 -4.78 4.10
N ALA A 252 19.47 -3.78 3.28
CA ALA A 252 19.85 -4.01 1.89
C ALA A 252 21.17 -4.80 1.75
N GLU A 253 22.15 -4.57 2.62
CA GLU A 253 23.41 -5.33 2.68
C GLU A 253 23.19 -6.80 3.09
N GLU A 254 22.19 -7.05 3.94
CA GLU A 254 21.79 -8.39 4.37
C GLU A 254 20.86 -9.11 3.36
N GLY A 255 20.40 -8.41 2.31
CA GLY A 255 19.49 -8.97 1.30
C GLY A 255 18.02 -8.98 1.72
N LEU A 256 17.62 -8.10 2.65
CA LEU A 256 16.25 -7.92 3.12
C LEU A 256 15.50 -6.90 2.26
#